data_AF-W5VQS2-F1
#
_entry.id   AF-W5VQS2-F1
#
_cell.length_a   1.000
_cell.length_b   1.000
_cell.length_c   1.000
_cell.angle_alpha   90.00
_cell.angle_beta   90.00
_cell.angle_gamma   90.00
#
_symmetry.space_group_name_H-M   'P 1'
#
loop_
_entity.id
_entity.type
_entity.pdbx_description
1 polymer ?
#
loop_
_entity_poly.entity_id
_entity_poly.type
_entity_poly.pdbx_seq_one_letter_code
_entity_poly.pdbx_strand_id
1 'polypeptide(L)'
;NMERIQEGIGDKLGVLIRGLSMVLTSIIISLCYQWRLALMMIGLIPICTICMTLLSRFLEKSTEQELDKVGVAGVVAEEALMGVRTIQAFNGQEEMVAKYEKELNSGKLYAIWGGFWSGFFGGLFFFWLMAFMGGGILYGGYLLKIGIMKNPGDVFIVIVAMLLGAYFLGLISPHM
;
A
#
# COMPACT_ATOMS: atom_id res chain seq x y z
N ASN A 1 19.05 -6.01 -16.84
CA ASN A 1 18.53 -4.73 -17.37
C ASN A 1 17.32 -4.89 -18.30
N MET A 2 17.30 -5.81 -19.28
CA MET A 2 16.09 -6.09 -20.07
C MET A 2 14.91 -6.61 -19.23
N GLU A 3 15.14 -7.54 -18.30
CA GLU A 3 14.08 -8.11 -17.44
C GLU A 3 13.41 -7.07 -16.55
N ARG A 4 14.18 -6.18 -15.89
CA ARG A 4 13.62 -5.08 -15.06
C ARG A 4 12.80 -4.08 -15.88
N ILE A 5 13.14 -3.86 -17.15
CA ILE A 5 12.38 -3.00 -18.07
C ILE A 5 11.09 -3.72 -18.50
N GLN A 6 11.17 -5.02 -18.78
CA GLN A 6 10.02 -5.83 -19.20
C GLN A 6 9.00 -6.03 -18.07
N GLU A 7 9.46 -6.29 -16.84
CA GLU A 7 8.63 -6.35 -15.63
C GLU A 7 8.03 -4.98 -15.25
N GLY A 8 8.78 -3.89 -15.46
CA GLY A 8 8.32 -2.54 -15.19
C GLY A 8 7.28 -2.02 -16.20
N ILE A 9 7.40 -2.38 -17.48
CA ILE A 9 6.55 -1.88 -18.56
C ILE A 9 5.32 -2.77 -18.78
N GLY A 10 5.40 -4.09 -18.60
CA GLY A 10 4.28 -4.98 -18.89
C GLY A 10 3.19 -4.92 -17.84
N ASP A 11 3.49 -5.43 -16.65
CA ASP A 11 2.46 -5.73 -15.64
C ASP A 11 2.06 -4.48 -14.83
N LYS A 12 3.05 -3.68 -14.42
CA LYS A 12 2.79 -2.45 -13.65
C LYS A 12 2.00 -1.41 -14.43
N LEU A 13 2.33 -1.18 -15.71
CA LEU A 13 1.54 -0.25 -16.54
C LEU A 13 0.12 -0.75 -16.77
N GLY A 14 -0.08 -2.05 -16.97
CA GLY A 14 -1.41 -2.64 -17.10
C GLY A 14 -2.27 -2.40 -15.86
N VAL A 15 -1.69 -2.60 -14.68
CA VAL A 15 -2.31 -2.32 -13.39
C VAL A 15 -2.65 -0.82 -13.25
N LEU A 16 -1.74 0.08 -13.62
CA LEU A 16 -1.95 1.53 -13.58
C LEU A 16 -3.10 2.00 -14.48
N ILE A 17 -3.09 1.56 -15.74
CA ILE A 17 -4.13 1.91 -16.72
C ILE A 17 -5.49 1.38 -16.25
N ARG A 18 -5.53 0.15 -15.73
CA ARG A 18 -6.74 -0.44 -15.16
C ARG A 18 -7.27 0.41 -13.99
N GLY A 19 -6.41 0.84 -13.08
CA GLY A 19 -6.76 1.70 -11.96
C GLY A 19 -7.40 3.00 -12.36
N LEU A 20 -6.71 3.74 -13.24
CA LEU A 20 -7.19 5.01 -13.76
C LEU A 20 -8.53 4.84 -14.47
N SER A 21 -8.66 3.81 -15.31
CA SER A 21 -9.90 3.50 -16.01
C SER A 21 -11.04 3.20 -15.03
N MET A 22 -10.77 2.48 -13.94
CA MET A 22 -11.77 2.12 -12.94
C MET A 22 -12.24 3.33 -12.13
N VAL A 23 -11.32 4.23 -11.75
CA VAL A 23 -11.65 5.48 -11.08
C VAL A 23 -12.49 6.38 -11.98
N LEU A 24 -12.06 6.60 -13.22
CA LEU A 24 -12.80 7.40 -14.19
C LEU A 24 -14.22 6.85 -14.40
N THR A 25 -14.33 5.54 -14.60
CA THR A 25 -15.63 4.87 -14.79
C THR A 25 -16.51 5.00 -13.54
N SER A 26 -15.95 4.81 -12.35
CA SER A 26 -16.70 4.95 -11.09
C SER A 26 -17.25 6.37 -10.88
N ILE A 27 -16.47 7.41 -11.21
CA ILE A 27 -16.88 8.81 -11.11
C ILE A 27 -17.99 9.11 -12.12
N ILE A 28 -17.84 8.68 -13.38
CA ILE A 28 -18.83 8.91 -14.44
C ILE A 28 -20.16 8.25 -14.08
N ILE A 29 -20.14 6.96 -13.70
CA ILE A 29 -21.35 6.24 -13.29
C ILE A 29 -22.02 6.98 -12.12
N SER A 30 -21.25 7.34 -11.10
CA SER A 30 -21.79 7.97 -9.90
C SER A 30 -22.42 9.34 -10.16
N LEU A 31 -21.79 10.16 -11.01
CA LEU A 31 -22.32 11.45 -11.43
C LEU A 31 -23.60 11.33 -12.26
N CYS A 32 -23.71 10.31 -13.12
CA CYS A 32 -24.90 10.06 -13.94
C CYS A 32 -26.13 9.70 -13.10
N TYR A 33 -25.98 8.88 -12.05
CA TYR A 33 -27.10 8.49 -11.20
C TYR A 33 -27.49 9.59 -10.21
N GLN A 34 -26.52 10.10 -9.44
CA GLN A 34 -26.80 11.18 -8.49
C GLN A 34 -25.56 12.00 -8.14
N TRP A 35 -25.51 13.21 -8.70
CA TRP A 35 -24.40 14.14 -8.50
C TRP A 35 -24.17 14.55 -7.04
N ARG A 36 -25.23 14.68 -6.22
CA ARG A 36 -25.12 15.10 -4.80
C ARG A 36 -24.41 14.06 -3.94
N LEU A 37 -24.73 12.78 -4.14
CA LEU A 37 -24.09 11.67 -3.42
C LEU A 37 -22.68 11.42 -3.94
N ALA A 38 -22.50 11.52 -5.26
CA ALA A 38 -21.19 11.38 -5.90
C ALA A 38 -20.18 12.43 -5.40
N LEU A 39 -20.58 13.70 -5.28
CA LEU A 39 -19.71 14.77 -4.78
C LEU A 39 -19.19 14.50 -3.35
N MET A 40 -20.05 13.97 -2.47
CA MET A 40 -19.63 13.56 -1.13
C MET A 40 -18.58 12.45 -1.21
N MET A 41 -18.80 11.45 -2.07
CA MET A 41 -17.92 10.29 -2.23
C MET A 41 -16.61 10.61 -2.94
N ILE A 42 -16.55 11.65 -3.76
CA ILE A 42 -15.30 12.08 -4.43
C ILE A 42 -14.22 12.40 -3.40
N GLY A 43 -14.58 12.85 -2.19
CA GLY A 43 -13.64 13.08 -1.09
C GLY A 43 -12.90 11.83 -0.62
N LEU A 44 -13.46 10.63 -0.81
CA LEU A 44 -12.83 9.36 -0.45
C LEU A 44 -11.56 9.10 -1.28
N ILE A 45 -11.60 9.45 -2.56
CA ILE A 45 -10.52 9.18 -3.53
C ILE A 45 -9.19 9.82 -3.07
N PRO A 46 -9.08 11.15 -2.87
CA PRO A 46 -7.82 11.78 -2.46
C PRO A 46 -7.38 11.33 -1.07
N ILE A 47 -8.31 11.07 -0.13
CA ILE A 47 -7.97 10.60 1.22
C ILE A 47 -7.30 9.22 1.13
N CYS A 48 -7.88 8.29 0.36
CA CYS A 48 -7.31 6.97 0.11
C CYS A 48 -5.95 7.05 -0.59
N THR A 49 -5.81 7.91 -1.61
CA THR A 49 -4.55 8.10 -2.32
C THR A 49 -3.45 8.63 -1.41
N ILE A 50 -3.75 9.63 -0.56
CA ILE A 50 -2.78 10.20 0.38
C ILE A 50 -2.34 9.15 1.41
N CYS A 51 -3.30 8.40 1.98
CA CYS A 51 -2.97 7.36 2.96
C CYS A 51 -2.03 6.30 2.37
N MET A 52 -2.32 5.84 1.15
CA MET A 52 -1.51 4.82 0.48
C MET A 52 -0.17 5.35 -0.01
N THR A 53 -0.09 6.60 -0.49
CA THR A 53 1.19 7.21 -0.89
C THR A 53 2.12 7.37 0.32
N LEU A 54 1.57 7.76 1.48
CA LEU A 54 2.34 7.82 2.72
C LEU A 54 2.82 6.44 3.14
N LEU A 55 1.94 5.44 3.14
CA LEU A 55 2.30 4.06 3.40
C LEU A 55 3.48 3.60 2.54
N SER A 56 3.39 3.77 1.22
CA SER A 56 4.43 3.35 0.28
C SER A 56 5.77 4.00 0.59
N ARG A 57 5.79 5.32 0.83
CA ARG A 57 7.03 6.04 1.17
C ARG A 57 7.65 5.56 2.48
N PHE A 58 6.84 5.33 3.51
CA PHE A 58 7.35 4.83 4.79
C PHE A 58 7.84 3.39 4.69
N LEU A 59 7.13 2.55 3.92
CA LEU A 59 7.51 1.17 3.68
C LEU A 59 8.81 1.09 2.88
N GLU A 60 8.91 1.80 1.75
CA GLU A 60 10.13 1.87 0.93
C GLU A 60 11.33 2.31 1.74
N LYS A 61 11.20 3.38 2.54
CA LYS A 61 12.28 3.86 3.41
C LYS A 61 12.69 2.83 4.46
N SER A 62 11.72 2.09 5.03
CA SER A 62 12.00 1.07 6.03
C SER A 62 12.70 -0.14 5.40
N THR A 63 12.26 -0.54 4.20
CA THR A 63 12.86 -1.62 3.41
C THR A 63 14.27 -1.26 2.93
N GLU A 64 14.52 -0.02 2.52
CA GLU A 64 15.87 0.45 2.15
C GLU A 64 16.83 0.34 3.34
N GLN A 65 16.40 0.81 4.52
CA GLN A 65 17.21 0.71 5.74
C GLN A 65 17.42 -0.72 6.22
N GLU A 66 16.40 -1.58 6.07
CA GLU A 66 16.52 -3.01 6.34
C GLU A 66 17.56 -3.66 5.40
N LEU A 67 17.46 -3.41 4.09
CA LEU A 67 18.35 -3.96 3.07
C LEU A 67 19.80 -3.50 3.26
N ASP A 68 20.03 -2.25 3.65
CA ASP A 68 21.37 -1.75 3.97
C ASP A 68 22.02 -2.54 5.11
N LYS A 69 21.26 -2.80 6.19
CA LYS A 69 21.76 -3.58 7.34
C LYS A 69 21.98 -5.05 7.00
N VAL A 70 21.06 -5.65 6.23
CA VAL A 70 21.21 -7.02 5.73
C VAL A 70 22.41 -7.12 4.78
N GLY A 71 22.68 -6.09 3.98
CA GLY A 71 23.85 -6.01 3.11
C GLY A 71 25.17 -6.05 3.89
N VAL A 72 25.28 -5.30 4.98
CA VAL A 72 26.46 -5.33 5.87
C VAL A 72 26.63 -6.71 6.51
N ALA A 73 25.55 -7.34 6.97
CA ALA A 73 25.61 -8.72 7.48
C ALA A 73 26.06 -9.71 6.38
N GLY A 74 25.62 -9.50 5.13
CA GLY A 74 26.06 -10.26 3.96
C GLY A 74 27.56 -10.16 3.72
N VAL A 75 28.15 -8.97 3.83
CA VAL A 75 29.60 -8.76 3.72
C VAL A 75 30.37 -9.52 4.82
N VAL A 76 29.87 -9.50 6.06
CA VAL A 76 30.48 -10.25 7.18
C VAL A 76 30.44 -11.77 6.91
N ALA A 77 29.33 -12.27 6.35
CA ALA A 77 29.22 -13.67 5.96
C ALA A 77 30.17 -14.02 4.80
N GLU A 78 30.31 -13.14 3.81
CA GLU A 78 31.24 -13.32 2.69
C GLU A 78 32.69 -13.36 3.16
N GLU A 79 33.09 -12.46 4.06
CA GLU A 79 34.40 -12.42 4.70
C GLU A 79 34.66 -13.72 5.49
N ALA A 80 33.67 -14.22 6.22
CA ALA A 80 33.77 -15.47 6.95
C ALA A 80 33.98 -16.69 6.04
N LEU A 81 33.29 -16.74 4.90
CA LEU A 81 33.40 -17.85 3.95
C LEU A 81 34.72 -17.82 3.18
N MET A 82 35.17 -16.64 2.75
CA MET A 82 36.46 -16.48 2.08
C MET A 82 37.63 -16.76 3.02
N GLY A 83 37.52 -16.35 4.29
CA GLY A 83 38.54 -16.48 5.32
C GLY A 83 38.49 -17.76 6.14
N VAL A 84 37.71 -18.79 5.75
CA VAL A 84 37.36 -19.94 6.61
C VAL A 84 38.58 -20.63 7.24
N ARG A 85 39.67 -20.82 6.49
CA ARG A 85 40.90 -21.46 6.99
C ARG A 85 41.62 -20.60 8.04
N THR A 86 41.61 -19.28 7.86
CA THR A 86 42.23 -18.33 8.78
C THR A 86 41.42 -18.23 10.07
N ILE A 87 40.09 -18.12 9.97
CA ILE A 87 39.20 -18.04 11.13
C ILE A 87 39.29 -19.32 11.96
N GLN A 88 39.37 -20.48 11.31
CA GLN A 88 39.56 -21.75 11.99
C GLN A 88 40.94 -21.83 12.68
N ALA A 89 42.00 -21.32 12.05
CA ALA A 89 43.34 -21.31 12.64
C ALA A 89 43.45 -20.42 13.89
N PHE A 90 42.67 -19.33 13.96
CA PHE A 90 42.61 -18.43 15.12
C PHE A 90 41.44 -18.73 16.07
N ASN A 91 40.65 -19.77 15.81
CA ASN A 91 39.45 -20.14 16.57
C ASN A 91 38.42 -18.99 16.71
N GLY A 92 38.34 -18.09 15.73
CA GLY A 92 37.52 -16.86 15.75
C GLY A 92 36.07 -17.03 15.28
N GLN A 93 35.54 -18.26 15.30
CA GLN A 93 34.22 -18.58 14.74
C GLN A 93 33.08 -17.88 15.51
N GLU A 94 33.12 -17.91 16.84
CA GLU A 94 32.09 -17.28 17.67
C GLU A 94 32.07 -15.76 17.51
N GLU A 95 33.23 -15.13 17.32
CA GLU A 95 33.33 -13.68 17.12
C GLU A 95 32.67 -13.25 15.82
N MET A 96 32.88 -13.99 14.73
CA MET A 96 32.24 -13.73 13.44
C MET A 96 30.72 -13.96 13.49
N VAL A 97 30.26 -15.00 14.20
CA VAL A 97 28.82 -15.25 14.41
C VAL A 97 28.19 -14.12 15.21
N ALA A 98 28.82 -13.67 16.31
CA ALA A 98 28.32 -12.56 17.12
C ALA A 98 28.26 -11.25 16.32
N LYS A 99 29.24 -11.00 15.45
CA LYS A 99 29.26 -9.83 14.54
C LYS A 99 28.13 -9.91 13.52
N TYR A 100 27.89 -11.07 12.92
CA TYR A 100 26.77 -11.30 12.00
C TYR A 100 25.41 -11.08 12.68
N GLU A 101 25.21 -11.68 13.87
CA GLU A 101 23.96 -11.57 14.63
C GLU A 101 23.66 -10.11 15.02
N LYS A 102 24.69 -9.35 15.42
CA LYS A 102 24.56 -7.94 15.77
C LYS A 102 24.03 -7.10 14.60
N GLU A 103 24.60 -7.28 13.41
CA GLU A 103 24.17 -6.56 12.21
C GLU A 103 22.75 -6.99 11.78
N LEU A 104 22.43 -8.28 11.86
CA LEU A 104 21.11 -8.80 11.54
C LEU A 104 20.00 -8.29 12.48
N ASN A 105 20.27 -8.24 13.78
CA ASN A 105 19.33 -7.70 14.77
C ASN A 105 19.07 -6.21 14.55
N SER A 106 20.07 -5.46 14.05
CA SER A 106 19.88 -4.05 13.71
C SER A 106 18.91 -3.89 12.52
N GLY A 107 18.98 -4.75 11.50
CA GLY A 107 18.05 -4.79 10.36
C GLY A 107 16.63 -5.18 10.77
N LYS A 108 16.49 -6.16 11.66
CA LYS A 108 15.18 -6.62 12.17
C LYS A 108 14.35 -5.51 12.80
N LEU A 109 14.98 -4.56 13.49
CA LEU A 109 14.29 -3.45 14.13
C LEU A 109 13.60 -2.56 13.08
N TYR A 110 14.26 -2.29 11.95
CA TYR A 110 13.67 -1.56 10.83
C TYR A 110 12.52 -2.32 10.17
N ALA A 111 12.61 -3.64 10.04
CA ALA A 111 11.51 -4.47 9.55
C ALA A 111 10.28 -4.39 10.46
N ILE A 112 10.47 -4.42 11.79
CA ILE A 112 9.38 -4.26 12.77
C ILE A 112 8.71 -2.90 12.65
N TRP A 113 9.51 -1.82 12.54
CA TRP A 113 8.98 -0.48 12.33
C TRP A 113 8.23 -0.36 11.00
N GLY A 114 8.77 -0.92 9.91
CA GLY A 114 8.09 -0.97 8.62
C GLY A 114 6.74 -1.70 8.69
N GLY A 115 6.70 -2.84 9.41
CA GLY A 115 5.46 -3.58 9.67
C GLY A 115 4.44 -2.78 10.48
N PHE A 116 4.89 -2.05 11.50
CA PHE A 116 4.02 -1.18 12.30
C PHE A 116 3.40 -0.05 11.46
N TRP A 117 4.22 0.66 10.66
CA TRP A 117 3.72 1.69 9.75
C TRP A 117 2.76 1.11 8.72
N SER A 118 3.04 -0.09 8.21
CA SER A 118 2.17 -0.80 7.28
C SER A 118 0.80 -1.10 7.86
N GLY A 119 0.76 -1.67 9.08
CA GLY A 119 -0.48 -1.92 9.80
C GLY A 119 -1.26 -0.65 10.11
N PHE A 120 -0.58 0.41 10.53
CA PHE A 120 -1.21 1.68 10.89
C PHE A 120 -1.88 2.37 9.70
N PHE A 121 -1.17 2.57 8.59
CA PHE A 121 -1.73 3.20 7.40
C PHE A 121 -2.74 2.30 6.67
N GLY A 122 -2.52 0.99 6.66
CA GLY A 122 -3.50 0.03 6.15
C GLY A 122 -4.81 0.06 6.94
N GLY A 123 -4.73 0.12 8.27
CA GLY A 123 -5.90 0.31 9.13
C GLY A 123 -6.61 1.64 8.90
N LEU A 124 -5.85 2.73 8.75
CA LEU A 124 -6.40 4.07 8.45
C LEU A 124 -7.15 4.09 7.11
N PHE A 125 -6.61 3.40 6.09
CA PHE A 125 -7.27 3.25 4.80
C PHE A 125 -8.63 2.54 4.91
N PHE A 126 -8.68 1.38 5.59
CA PHE A 126 -9.93 0.66 5.81
C PHE A 126 -10.93 1.44 6.67
N PHE A 127 -10.44 2.19 7.65
CA PHE A 127 -11.28 3.05 8.49
C PHE A 127 -12.02 4.09 7.63
N TRP A 128 -11.31 4.82 6.76
CA TRP A 128 -11.95 5.79 5.88
C TRP A 128 -12.92 5.15 4.88
N LEU A 129 -12.56 4.00 4.34
CA LEU A 129 -13.39 3.24 3.41
C LEU A 129 -14.73 2.84 4.05
N MET A 130 -14.71 2.34 5.28
CA MET A 130 -15.92 2.02 6.05
C MET A 130 -16.70 3.26 6.49
N ALA A 131 -16.00 4.34 6.90
CA ALA A 131 -16.64 5.58 7.33
C ALA A 131 -17.44 6.24 6.18
N PHE A 132 -16.86 6.30 4.98
CA PHE A 132 -17.56 6.82 3.80
C PHE A 132 -18.69 5.89 3.34
N MET A 133 -18.52 4.57 3.43
CA MET A 133 -19.62 3.64 3.16
C MET A 133 -20.83 3.92 4.08
N GLY A 134 -20.60 4.02 5.40
CA GLY A 134 -21.64 4.33 6.37
C GLY A 134 -22.28 5.70 6.14
N GLY A 135 -21.46 6.74 5.95
CA GLY A 135 -21.92 8.08 5.62
C GLY A 135 -22.72 8.13 4.32
N GLY A 136 -22.30 7.36 3.31
CA GLY A 136 -22.99 7.19 2.03
C GLY A 136 -24.38 6.62 2.16
N ILE A 137 -24.51 5.56 2.96
CA ILE A 137 -25.81 4.92 3.21
C ILE A 137 -26.73 5.88 3.98
N LEU A 138 -26.21 6.60 4.99
CA LEU A 138 -27.00 7.59 5.74
C LEU A 138 -27.47 8.74 4.86
N TYR A 139 -26.57 9.34 4.08
CA TYR A 139 -26.90 10.45 3.18
C TYR A 139 -27.78 9.98 2.02
N GLY A 140 -27.49 8.83 1.42
CA GLY A 140 -28.31 8.21 0.38
C GLY A 140 -29.72 7.86 0.88
N GLY A 141 -29.84 7.34 2.10
CA GLY A 141 -31.12 7.12 2.77
C GLY A 141 -31.89 8.41 3.03
N TYR A 142 -31.21 9.49 3.43
CA TYR A 142 -31.80 10.81 3.52
C TYR A 142 -32.31 11.31 2.15
N LEU A 143 -31.56 11.08 1.07
CA LEU A 143 -31.95 11.46 -0.30
C LEU A 143 -33.17 10.67 -0.82
N LEU A 144 -33.33 9.42 -0.40
CA LEU A 144 -34.53 8.63 -0.65
C LEU A 144 -35.74 9.19 0.13
N LYS A 145 -35.55 9.55 1.40
CA LYS A 145 -36.63 10.09 2.25
C LYS A 145 -37.21 11.40 1.70
N ILE A 146 -36.37 12.28 1.15
CA ILE A 146 -36.80 13.55 0.55
C ILE A 146 -37.33 13.41 -0.89
N GLY A 147 -37.37 12.20 -1.44
CA GLY A 147 -37.93 11.92 -2.77
C GLY A 147 -37.07 12.37 -3.95
N ILE A 148 -35.82 12.78 -3.71
CA ILE A 148 -34.88 13.17 -4.78
C ILE A 148 -34.34 11.94 -5.50
N MET A 149 -34.17 10.82 -4.79
CA MET A 149 -33.99 9.50 -5.41
C MET A 149 -35.26 8.68 -5.25
N LYS A 150 -35.68 8.03 -6.34
CA LYS A 150 -36.89 7.19 -6.36
C LYS A 150 -36.57 5.72 -6.08
N ASN A 151 -35.40 5.24 -6.50
CA ASN A 151 -35.00 3.85 -6.36
C ASN A 151 -33.88 3.69 -5.34
N PRO A 152 -34.02 2.78 -4.36
CA PRO A 152 -32.94 2.44 -3.44
C PRO A 152 -31.71 1.85 -4.14
N GLY A 153 -31.90 1.15 -5.27
CA GLY A 153 -30.82 0.55 -6.04
C GLY A 153 -29.78 1.57 -6.54
N ASP A 154 -30.23 2.75 -6.95
CA ASP A 154 -29.34 3.80 -7.46
C ASP A 154 -28.35 4.28 -6.39
N VAL A 155 -28.77 4.32 -5.12
CA VAL A 155 -27.91 4.65 -3.98
C VAL A 155 -26.79 3.62 -3.82
N PHE A 156 -27.14 2.33 -3.87
CA PHE A 156 -26.15 1.26 -3.76
C PHE A 156 -25.18 1.24 -4.94
N ILE A 157 -25.66 1.49 -6.16
CA ILE A 157 -24.82 1.57 -7.36
C ILE A 157 -23.76 2.67 -7.18
N VAL A 158 -24.15 3.87 -6.77
CA VAL A 158 -23.23 4.99 -6.55
C VAL A 158 -22.20 4.66 -5.47
N ILE A 159 -22.65 4.15 -4.32
CA ILE A 159 -21.77 3.85 -3.18
C ILE A 159 -20.77 2.75 -3.55
N VAL A 160 -21.25 1.63 -4.09
CA VAL A 160 -20.40 0.48 -4.44
C VAL A 160 -19.44 0.83 -5.57
N ALA A 161 -19.88 1.56 -6.60
CA ALA A 161 -19.02 1.98 -7.70
C ALA A 161 -17.87 2.87 -7.19
N MET A 162 -18.16 3.88 -6.36
CA MET A 162 -17.14 4.76 -5.78
C MET A 162 -16.20 4.03 -4.83
N LEU A 163 -16.73 3.13 -4.00
CA LEU A 163 -15.93 2.28 -3.12
C LEU A 163 -14.94 1.42 -3.89
N LEU A 164 -15.41 0.75 -4.95
CA LEU A 164 -14.54 -0.07 -5.79
C LEU A 164 -13.47 0.79 -6.48
N GLY A 165 -13.87 1.94 -7.03
CA GLY A 165 -12.94 2.87 -7.67
C GLY A 165 -11.84 3.34 -6.72
N ALA A 166 -12.20 3.78 -5.52
CA ALA A 166 -11.25 4.20 -4.50
C ALA A 166 -10.36 3.04 -4.00
N TYR A 167 -10.93 1.85 -3.84
CA TYR A 167 -10.19 0.66 -3.41
C TYR A 167 -9.11 0.25 -4.42
N PHE A 168 -9.47 0.17 -5.70
CA PHE A 168 -8.52 -0.17 -6.75
C PHE A 168 -7.45 0.92 -6.91
N LEU A 169 -7.80 2.19 -6.79
CA LEU A 169 -6.79 3.25 -6.79
C LEU A 169 -5.82 3.13 -5.61
N GLY A 170 -6.34 2.82 -4.42
CA GLY A 170 -5.54 2.60 -3.23
C GLY A 170 -4.54 1.45 -3.39
N LEU A 171 -4.96 0.34 -4.00
CA LEU A 171 -4.08 -0.81 -4.30
C LEU A 171 -2.97 -0.51 -5.31
N ILE A 172 -3.15 0.51 -6.14
CA ILE A 172 -2.23 0.85 -7.24
C ILE A 172 -1.21 1.90 -6.81
N SER A 173 -1.56 2.71 -5.81
CA SER A 173 -0.66 3.71 -5.21
C SER A 173 0.70 3.19 -4.72
N PRO A 174 0.89 1.91 -4.32
CA PRO A 174 2.22 1.34 -4.02
C PRO A 174 3.02 0.91 -5.24
N HIS A 175 2.39 0.89 -6.41
CA HIS A 175 3.05 0.58 -7.68
C HIS A 175 3.30 1.83 -8.54
N MET A 176 2.85 3.00 -8.06
CA MET A 176 3.13 4.34 -8.59
C MET A 176 4.36 4.94 -7.93
#